data_AF-Q28HU3-F1
#
_entry.id   AF-Q28HU3-F1
#
_cell.length_a   1.000
_cell.length_b   1.000
_cell.length_c   1.000
_cell.angle_alpha   90.00
_cell.angle_beta   90.00
_cell.angle_gamma   90.00
#
_symmetry.space_group_name_H-M   'P 1'
#
loop_
_entity.id
_entity.type
_entity.pdbx_description
1 polymer ?
#
loop_
_entity_poly.entity_id
_entity_poly.type
_entity_poly.pdbx_seq_one_letter_code
_entity_poly.pdbx_strand_id
1 'polypeptide(L)'
;MEQAQSLFREGVLSHLEQLEALSYNLAVKQEKQRQEWAALRKNQELVLELRKKRDELKAKIERHKAEIQAFRGREEAGEDHGSAAGTSQQAMLELCVEELKGMLEMHWLTGISGKRTKKGVCVCISTAFEGAYLDSFHLDIALKPSVGISRHSVPPFIPLEQIAKEHLQTDLKKFLSVLFEHLNAYAGRKYQFQQLQSFPGGFVRDAQQGNSLHTVLTFGYNVRVEKQPFCLRAKLLYGGVTRSLPTEAVITCEDNRPSVQEKISSHSSLFCQNPLHRALECISSEDETLNHSSASLLGTHMF
;
A
#
# COMPACT_ATOMS: atom_id res chain seq x y z
N MET A 1 7.76 -44.22 -40.47
CA MET A 1 7.02 -43.53 -41.55
C MET A 1 5.62 -43.07 -41.13
N GLU A 2 5.07 -43.54 -40.01
CA GLU A 2 3.70 -43.21 -39.59
C GLU A 2 3.50 -41.76 -39.10
N GLN A 3 4.49 -41.15 -38.43
CA GLN A 3 4.40 -39.74 -38.01
C GLN A 3 4.37 -38.78 -39.21
N ALA A 4 5.10 -39.08 -40.29
CA ALA A 4 5.03 -38.27 -41.51
C ALA A 4 3.63 -38.38 -42.17
N GLN A 5 2.99 -39.55 -42.09
CA GLN A 5 1.67 -39.76 -42.68
C GLN A 5 0.53 -39.11 -41.88
N SER A 6 0.64 -39.01 -40.55
CA SER A 6 -0.32 -38.22 -39.76
C SER A 6 -0.19 -36.72 -40.04
N LEU A 7 1.04 -36.22 -40.27
CA LEU A 7 1.29 -34.82 -40.62
C LEU A 7 0.68 -34.42 -41.97
N PHE A 8 0.62 -35.35 -42.94
CA PHE A 8 -0.05 -35.09 -44.22
C PHE A 8 -1.59 -35.14 -44.13
N ARG A 9 -2.17 -35.85 -43.16
CA ARG A 9 -3.64 -35.91 -43.01
C ARG A 9 -4.26 -34.63 -42.49
N GLU A 10 -3.55 -33.89 -41.63
CA GLU A 10 -4.02 -32.61 -41.11
C GLU A 10 -3.65 -31.42 -42.01
N GLY A 11 -2.90 -31.67 -43.09
CA GLY A 11 -2.43 -30.66 -44.03
C GLY A 11 -1.21 -29.91 -43.49
N VAL A 12 -0.20 -29.71 -44.35
CA VAL A 12 1.07 -29.06 -43.98
C VAL A 12 0.86 -27.69 -43.31
N LEU A 13 -0.19 -26.95 -43.72
CA LEU A 13 -0.52 -25.65 -43.16
C LEU A 13 -0.96 -25.73 -41.69
N SER A 14 -1.79 -26.71 -41.29
CA SER A 14 -2.24 -26.80 -39.89
C SER A 14 -1.09 -27.19 -38.96
N HIS A 15 -0.16 -28.02 -39.43
CA HIS A 15 1.02 -28.37 -38.65
C HIS A 15 1.97 -27.17 -38.49
N LEU A 16 2.14 -26.35 -39.53
CA LEU A 16 2.90 -25.11 -39.43
C LEU A 16 2.24 -24.12 -38.46
N GLU A 17 0.91 -24.00 -38.48
CA GLU A 17 0.15 -23.18 -37.52
C GLU A 17 0.33 -23.66 -36.07
N GLN A 18 0.29 -24.98 -35.83
CA GLN A 18 0.59 -25.57 -34.51
C GLN A 18 2.03 -25.27 -34.06
N LEU A 19 3.02 -25.40 -34.95
CA LEU A 19 4.43 -25.08 -34.64
C LEU A 19 4.64 -23.59 -34.38
N GLU A 20 3.98 -22.72 -35.14
CA GLU A 20 3.99 -21.27 -34.94
C GLU A 20 3.41 -20.94 -33.56
N ALA A 21 2.25 -21.49 -33.20
CA ALA A 21 1.63 -21.30 -31.89
C ALA A 21 2.53 -21.82 -30.74
N LEU A 22 3.19 -22.97 -30.91
CA LEU A 22 4.15 -23.49 -29.92
C LEU A 22 5.37 -22.58 -29.79
N SER A 23 5.93 -22.10 -30.91
CA SER A 23 7.08 -21.20 -30.93
C SER A 23 6.77 -19.86 -30.25
N TYR A 24 5.60 -19.29 -30.54
CA TYR A 24 5.10 -18.06 -29.94
C TYR A 24 4.90 -18.22 -28.43
N ASN A 25 4.23 -19.30 -27.99
CA ASN A 25 4.04 -19.60 -26.57
C ASN A 25 5.37 -19.79 -25.82
N LEU A 26 6.37 -20.41 -26.44
CA LEU A 26 7.69 -20.58 -25.88
C LEU A 26 8.42 -19.22 -25.75
N ALA A 27 8.35 -18.38 -26.79
CA ALA A 27 8.92 -17.03 -26.77
C ALA A 27 8.28 -16.15 -25.68
N VAL A 28 6.94 -16.18 -25.54
CA VAL A 28 6.21 -15.46 -24.48
C VAL A 28 6.61 -15.95 -23.09
N LYS A 29 6.74 -17.27 -22.89
CA LYS A 29 7.21 -17.83 -21.60
C LYS A 29 8.63 -17.39 -21.26
N GLN A 30 9.54 -17.41 -22.24
CA GLN A 30 10.92 -16.95 -22.05
C GLN A 30 11.01 -15.45 -21.76
N GLU A 31 10.17 -14.64 -22.39
CA GLU A 31 10.11 -13.19 -22.13
C GLU A 31 9.58 -12.91 -20.72
N LYS A 32 8.48 -13.58 -20.30
CA LYS A 32 7.98 -13.48 -18.92
C LYS A 32 9.04 -13.84 -17.89
N GLN A 33 9.76 -14.94 -18.09
CA GLN A 33 10.86 -15.33 -17.21
C GLN A 33 11.96 -14.28 -17.18
N ARG A 34 12.35 -13.71 -18.34
CA ARG A 34 13.34 -12.63 -18.41
C ARG A 34 12.90 -11.40 -17.61
N GLN A 35 11.63 -11.01 -17.72
CA GLN A 35 11.07 -9.88 -16.98
C GLN A 35 11.04 -10.15 -15.47
N GLU A 36 10.64 -11.35 -15.04
CA GLU A 36 10.69 -11.77 -13.64
C GLU A 36 12.13 -11.74 -13.09
N TRP A 37 13.10 -12.27 -13.83
CA TRP A 37 14.52 -12.24 -13.47
C TRP A 37 15.07 -10.81 -13.39
N ALA A 38 14.64 -9.92 -14.29
CA ALA A 38 15.03 -8.51 -14.27
C ALA A 38 14.43 -7.78 -13.06
N ALA A 39 13.15 -8.00 -12.76
CA ALA A 39 12.47 -7.45 -11.59
C ALA A 39 13.10 -7.95 -10.28
N LEU A 40 13.44 -9.24 -10.21
CA LEU A 40 14.15 -9.82 -9.07
C LEU A 40 15.53 -9.18 -8.86
N ARG A 41 16.31 -8.96 -9.92
CA ARG A 41 17.60 -8.25 -9.82
C ARG A 41 17.44 -6.82 -9.32
N LYS A 42 16.51 -6.06 -9.89
CA LYS A 42 16.21 -4.69 -9.45
C LYS A 42 15.80 -4.64 -7.98
N ASN A 43 14.98 -5.59 -7.53
CA ASN A 43 14.60 -5.70 -6.12
C ASN A 43 15.78 -6.07 -5.22
N GLN A 44 16.70 -6.95 -5.67
CA GLN A 44 17.91 -7.28 -4.93
C GLN A 44 18.84 -6.08 -4.77
N GLU A 45 19.04 -5.29 -5.84
CA GLU A 45 19.82 -4.05 -5.80
C GLU A 45 19.21 -3.03 -4.85
N LEU A 46 17.89 -2.82 -4.94
CA LEU A 46 17.16 -1.93 -4.03
C LEU A 46 17.28 -2.37 -2.57
N VAL A 47 17.20 -3.68 -2.29
CA VAL A 47 17.41 -4.21 -0.95
C VAL A 47 18.83 -3.92 -0.44
N LEU A 48 19.85 -4.05 -1.29
CA LEU A 48 21.23 -3.72 -0.91
C LEU A 48 21.40 -2.23 -0.63
N GLU A 49 20.81 -1.35 -1.44
CA GLU A 49 20.82 0.10 -1.19
C GLU A 49 20.13 0.46 0.12
N LEU A 50 18.96 -0.10 0.38
CA LEU A 50 18.22 0.14 1.62
C LEU A 50 18.99 -0.40 2.84
N ARG A 51 19.70 -1.52 2.69
CA ARG A 51 20.59 -2.04 3.74
C ARG A 51 21.75 -1.09 4.01
N LYS A 52 22.42 -0.56 2.98
CA LYS A 52 23.48 0.46 3.12
C LYS A 52 22.95 1.69 3.85
N LYS A 53 21.82 2.25 3.42
CA LYS A 53 21.18 3.42 4.07
C LYS A 53 20.85 3.13 5.55
N ARG A 54 20.31 1.95 5.84
CA ARG A 54 20.04 1.53 7.23
C ARG A 54 21.33 1.45 8.04
N ASP A 55 22.38 0.87 7.49
CA ASP A 55 23.64 0.67 8.22
C ASP A 55 24.37 2.02 8.42
N GLU A 56 24.27 2.96 7.47
CA GLU A 56 24.68 4.36 7.63
C GLU A 56 23.90 5.08 8.74
N LEU A 57 22.57 4.90 8.80
CA LEU A 57 21.74 5.48 9.85
C LEU A 57 22.07 4.86 11.21
N LYS A 58 22.27 3.54 11.29
CA LYS A 58 22.74 2.88 12.52
C LYS A 58 24.09 3.43 12.96
N ALA A 59 25.05 3.61 12.05
CA ALA A 59 26.36 4.19 12.38
C ALA A 59 26.25 5.65 12.86
N LYS A 60 25.35 6.45 12.28
CA LYS A 60 25.04 7.81 12.76
C LYS A 60 24.45 7.78 14.18
N ILE A 61 23.52 6.87 14.45
CA ILE A 61 22.91 6.69 15.77
C ILE A 61 23.95 6.26 16.79
N GLU A 62 24.79 5.28 16.48
CA GLU A 62 25.84 4.82 17.42
C GLU A 62 26.90 5.89 17.68
N ARG A 63 27.25 6.72 16.67
CA ARG A 63 28.10 7.90 16.89
C ARG A 63 27.45 8.90 17.86
N HIS A 64 26.18 9.25 17.65
CA HIS A 64 25.49 10.16 18.57
C HIS A 64 25.32 9.56 19.97
N LYS A 65 25.06 8.25 20.10
CA LYS A 65 25.05 7.58 21.41
C LYS A 65 26.41 7.67 22.10
N ALA A 66 27.51 7.44 21.38
CA ALA A 66 28.86 7.57 21.92
C ALA A 66 29.19 9.01 22.34
N GLU A 67 28.77 10.01 21.54
CA GLU A 67 28.89 11.43 21.88
C GLU A 67 28.13 11.77 23.17
N ILE A 68 26.88 11.29 23.31
CA ILE A 68 26.05 11.49 24.51
C ILE A 68 26.66 10.79 25.73
N GLN A 69 27.16 9.57 25.58
CA GLN A 69 27.82 8.84 26.67
C GLN A 69 29.13 9.52 27.10
N ALA A 70 29.92 10.03 26.16
CA ALA A 70 31.14 10.80 26.46
C ALA A 70 30.82 12.13 27.16
N PHE A 71 29.70 12.77 26.83
CA PHE A 71 29.23 13.97 27.50
C PHE A 71 28.80 13.68 28.94
N ARG A 72 28.00 12.62 29.15
CA ARG A 72 27.55 12.18 30.49
C ARG A 72 28.72 11.74 31.39
N GLY A 73 29.70 11.01 30.85
CA GLY A 73 30.89 10.60 31.61
C GLY A 73 31.83 11.74 32.02
N ARG A 74 31.72 12.92 31.38
CA ARG A 74 32.51 14.11 31.73
C ARG A 74 31.87 14.93 32.85
N GLU A 75 30.54 14.89 32.97
CA GLU A 75 29.81 15.50 34.09
C GLU A 75 30.00 14.70 35.39
N GLU A 76 30.06 13.36 35.33
CA GLU A 76 30.31 12.51 36.51
C GLU A 76 31.76 12.61 37.03
N ALA A 77 32.72 13.09 36.23
CA ALA A 77 34.11 13.30 36.65
C ALA A 77 34.39 14.72 37.21
N GLY A 78 33.39 15.60 37.21
CA GLY A 78 33.45 16.98 37.69
C GLY A 78 32.62 17.21 38.95
N GLU A 79 32.62 16.27 39.89
CA GLU A 79 31.96 16.42 41.19
C GLU A 79 32.82 17.22 42.17
N ASP A 80 32.94 18.53 41.96
CA ASP A 80 33.31 19.46 43.02
C ASP A 80 32.69 20.82 42.68
N HIS A 81 31.50 21.10 43.21
CA HIS A 81 30.97 22.42 43.59
C HIS A 81 29.50 22.31 44.01
N GLY A 82 29.30 22.13 45.31
CA GLY A 82 28.01 22.18 45.98
C GLY A 82 27.38 23.57 45.89
N SER A 83 26.57 23.80 44.85
CA SER A 83 25.41 24.72 44.86
C SER A 83 24.59 24.66 43.56
N ALA A 84 25.10 23.99 42.51
CA ALA A 84 24.42 23.83 41.21
C ALA A 84 23.54 22.56 41.09
N ALA A 85 23.45 21.76 42.16
CA ALA A 85 22.78 20.46 42.15
C ALA A 85 21.29 20.52 41.74
N GLY A 86 20.59 21.62 42.06
CA GLY A 86 19.19 21.80 41.66
C GLY A 86 19.00 22.00 40.15
N THR A 87 19.90 22.76 39.50
CA THR A 87 19.83 23.01 38.05
C THR A 87 20.27 21.78 37.26
N SER A 88 21.27 21.03 37.75
CA SER A 88 21.73 19.79 37.11
C SER A 88 20.66 18.68 37.18
N GLN A 89 19.98 18.51 38.32
CA GLN A 89 18.89 17.53 38.43
C GLN A 89 17.72 17.87 37.51
N GLN A 90 17.35 19.15 37.41
CA GLN A 90 16.28 19.58 36.52
C GLN A 90 16.65 19.35 35.04
N ALA A 91 17.88 19.67 34.63
CA ALA A 91 18.36 19.42 33.27
C ALA A 91 18.36 17.93 32.91
N MET A 92 18.78 17.04 33.83
CA MET A 92 18.71 15.59 33.62
C MET A 92 17.27 15.08 33.47
N LEU A 93 16.33 15.63 34.24
CA LEU A 93 14.92 15.28 34.13
C LEU A 93 14.33 15.75 32.81
N GLU A 94 14.68 16.95 32.35
CA GLU A 94 14.26 17.49 31.05
C GLU A 94 14.76 16.61 29.90
N LEU A 95 16.05 16.23 29.91
CA LEU A 95 16.62 15.30 28.93
C LEU A 95 15.93 13.93 28.95
N CYS A 96 15.65 13.39 30.15
CA CYS A 96 14.91 12.13 30.29
C CYS A 96 13.48 12.24 29.73
N VAL A 97 12.80 13.36 29.96
CA VAL A 97 11.47 13.61 29.41
C VAL A 97 11.51 13.73 27.89
N GLU A 98 12.51 14.38 27.32
CA GLU A 98 12.71 14.46 25.86
C GLU A 98 12.98 13.09 25.24
N GLU A 99 13.82 12.26 25.86
CA GLU A 99 14.07 10.88 25.42
C GLU A 99 12.79 10.03 25.47
N LEU A 100 12.02 10.11 26.56
CA LEU A 100 10.75 9.42 26.71
C LEU A 100 9.71 9.88 25.68
N LYS A 101 9.65 11.19 25.36
CA LYS A 101 8.80 11.73 24.29
C LYS A 101 9.21 11.18 22.92
N GLY A 102 10.51 11.17 22.62
CA GLY A 102 11.03 10.60 21.39
C GLY A 102 10.69 9.12 21.25
N MET A 103 10.82 8.33 22.33
CA MET A 103 10.39 6.93 22.33
C MET A 103 8.88 6.77 22.13
N LEU A 104 8.07 7.64 22.74
CA LEU A 104 6.61 7.62 22.56
C LEU A 104 6.21 7.91 21.10
N GLU A 105 6.85 8.90 20.46
CA GLU A 105 6.66 9.21 19.05
C GLU A 105 7.06 8.02 18.16
N MET A 106 8.21 7.37 18.43
CA MET A 106 8.64 6.18 17.71
C MET A 106 7.66 5.01 17.88
N HIS A 107 7.06 4.83 19.05
CA HIS A 107 6.01 3.84 19.26
C HIS A 107 4.72 4.19 18.54
N TRP A 108 4.35 5.47 18.48
CA TRP A 108 3.21 5.91 17.70
C TRP A 108 3.37 5.57 16.21
N LEU A 109 4.61 5.62 15.69
CA LEU A 109 4.90 5.23 14.31
C LEU A 109 4.65 3.74 14.00
N THR A 110 4.49 2.89 15.01
CA THR A 110 4.11 1.48 14.82
C THR A 110 2.62 1.30 14.48
N GLY A 111 1.82 2.37 14.63
CA GLY A 111 0.37 2.34 14.46
C GLY A 111 -0.39 1.79 15.67
N ILE A 112 0.29 1.30 16.72
CA ILE A 112 -0.36 0.80 17.93
C ILE A 112 0.29 1.43 19.15
N SER A 113 -0.51 2.11 19.97
CA SER A 113 -0.09 2.69 21.24
C SER A 113 -1.03 2.25 22.36
N GLY A 114 -0.57 2.29 23.61
CA GLY A 114 -1.36 1.86 24.74
C GLY A 114 -1.08 2.67 25.99
N LYS A 115 -2.12 2.97 26.76
CA LYS A 115 -2.02 3.59 28.09
C LYS A 115 -2.70 2.70 29.12
N ARG A 116 -2.10 2.60 30.30
CA ARG A 116 -2.70 1.87 31.43
C ARG A 116 -3.89 2.66 31.98
N THR A 117 -4.99 1.97 32.26
CA THR A 117 -6.19 2.54 32.90
C THR A 117 -6.42 1.88 34.26
N LYS A 118 -7.35 2.42 35.07
CA LYS A 118 -7.69 1.85 36.39
C LYS A 118 -8.17 0.40 36.31
N LYS A 119 -8.83 0.00 35.21
CA LYS A 119 -9.46 -1.32 35.01
C LYS A 119 -8.69 -2.24 34.05
N GLY A 120 -7.68 -1.73 33.35
CA GLY A 120 -6.92 -2.49 32.36
C GLY A 120 -6.05 -1.59 31.47
N VAL A 121 -6.23 -1.67 30.16
CA VAL A 121 -5.42 -0.94 29.16
C VAL A 121 -6.34 -0.33 28.11
N CYS A 122 -6.04 0.91 27.70
CA CYS A 122 -6.66 1.57 26.56
C CYS A 122 -5.65 1.54 25.41
N VAL A 123 -6.00 0.89 24.30
CA VAL A 123 -5.19 0.76 23.10
C VAL A 123 -5.71 1.73 22.04
N CYS A 124 -4.82 2.46 21.39
CA CYS A 124 -5.10 3.27 20.22
C CYS A 124 -4.42 2.66 19.00
N ILE A 125 -5.21 2.40 17.97
CA ILE A 125 -4.81 1.82 16.68
C ILE A 125 -4.92 2.92 15.62
N SER A 126 -3.80 3.48 15.22
CA SER A 126 -3.71 4.48 14.15
C SER A 126 -3.46 3.78 12.82
N THR A 127 -4.43 3.90 11.91
CA THR A 127 -4.34 3.29 10.59
C THR A 127 -3.47 4.12 9.64
N ALA A 128 -2.84 3.47 8.67
CA ALA A 128 -2.03 4.15 7.68
C ALA A 128 -2.15 3.50 6.30
N PHE A 129 -2.03 4.32 5.27
CA PHE A 129 -2.03 3.88 3.88
C PHE A 129 -1.12 4.79 3.05
N GLU A 130 -0.25 4.21 2.23
CA GLU A 130 0.73 4.95 1.40
C GLU A 130 1.54 6.03 2.15
N GLY A 131 1.95 5.71 3.39
CA GLY A 131 2.75 6.62 4.21
C GLY A 131 1.98 7.75 4.87
N ALA A 132 0.67 7.87 4.63
CA ALA A 132 -0.21 8.80 5.33
C ALA A 132 -0.92 8.09 6.50
N TYR A 133 -0.93 8.73 7.67
CA TYR A 133 -1.81 8.34 8.77
C TYR A 133 -3.23 8.76 8.48
N LEU A 134 -4.18 7.87 8.76
CA LEU A 134 -5.60 8.04 8.50
C LEU A 134 -6.37 8.15 9.82
N ASP A 135 -7.38 7.29 10.01
CA ASP A 135 -8.22 7.27 11.21
C ASP A 135 -7.52 6.55 12.37
N SER A 136 -7.88 6.93 13.60
CA SER A 136 -7.44 6.25 14.82
C SER A 136 -8.62 5.64 15.57
N PHE A 137 -8.46 4.39 16.00
CA PHE A 137 -9.49 3.60 16.68
C PHE A 137 -9.05 3.25 18.10
N HIS A 138 -9.96 3.34 19.05
CA HIS A 138 -9.68 3.16 20.46
C HIS A 138 -10.36 1.89 20.98
N LEU A 139 -9.66 1.14 21.84
CA LEU A 139 -10.16 -0.05 22.52
C LEU A 139 -9.83 0.00 24.01
N ASP A 140 -10.83 -0.06 24.87
CA ASP A 140 -10.66 -0.21 26.31
C ASP A 140 -10.78 -1.69 26.69
N ILE A 141 -9.65 -2.32 27.01
CA ILE A 141 -9.55 -3.70 27.44
C ILE A 141 -9.51 -3.75 28.96
N ALA A 142 -10.52 -4.35 29.59
CA ALA A 142 -10.51 -4.67 31.01
C ALA A 142 -9.71 -5.95 31.25
N LEU A 143 -8.88 -5.98 32.30
CA LEU A 143 -8.06 -7.15 32.66
C LEU A 143 -8.61 -7.93 33.85
N LYS A 144 -9.52 -7.34 34.63
CA LYS A 144 -10.12 -7.95 35.83
C LYS A 144 -11.63 -7.72 35.82
N PRO A 145 -12.46 -8.72 36.20
CA PRO A 145 -12.08 -10.08 36.63
C PRO A 145 -11.73 -11.02 35.46
N SER A 146 -12.18 -10.71 34.25
CA SER A 146 -11.84 -11.43 33.01
C SER A 146 -11.33 -10.45 31.96
N VAL A 147 -10.47 -10.92 31.05
CA VAL A 147 -10.02 -10.10 29.93
C VAL A 147 -11.20 -9.88 28.99
N GLY A 148 -11.54 -8.63 28.71
CA GLY A 148 -12.69 -8.32 27.86
C GLY A 148 -12.66 -6.89 27.33
N ILE A 149 -13.32 -6.67 26.20
CA ILE A 149 -13.46 -5.35 25.58
C ILE A 149 -14.63 -4.64 26.26
N SER A 150 -14.35 -3.51 26.91
CA SER A 150 -15.34 -2.72 27.65
C SER A 150 -15.96 -1.61 26.80
N ARG A 151 -15.16 -0.93 25.97
CA ARG A 151 -15.57 0.10 25.01
C ARG A 151 -14.66 0.04 23.79
N HIS A 152 -15.18 0.39 22.62
CA HIS A 152 -14.37 0.54 21.43
C HIS A 152 -14.98 1.56 20.47
N SER A 153 -14.16 2.09 19.57
CA SER A 153 -14.61 2.88 18.41
C SER A 153 -14.49 2.12 17.10
N VAL A 154 -14.23 0.81 17.15
CA VAL A 154 -14.15 -0.07 15.97
C VAL A 154 -15.51 -0.10 15.26
N PRO A 155 -15.56 0.11 13.93
CA PRO A 155 -16.81 0.07 13.16
C PRO A 155 -17.55 -1.28 13.27
N PRO A 156 -18.90 -1.28 13.28
CA PRO A 156 -19.72 -2.45 13.59
C PRO A 156 -19.65 -3.59 12.55
N PHE A 157 -19.15 -3.30 11.35
CA PHE A 157 -18.98 -4.29 10.28
C PHE A 157 -17.64 -5.04 10.37
N ILE A 158 -16.75 -4.69 11.31
CA ILE A 158 -15.54 -5.44 11.60
C ILE A 158 -15.90 -6.48 12.68
N PRO A 159 -15.57 -7.77 12.49
CA PRO A 159 -16.01 -8.86 13.39
C PRO A 159 -15.19 -8.88 14.69
N LEU A 160 -15.26 -7.80 15.47
CA LEU A 160 -14.45 -7.59 16.67
C LEU A 160 -14.67 -8.69 17.71
N GLU A 161 -15.92 -9.10 17.93
CA GLU A 161 -16.29 -10.13 18.90
C GLU A 161 -15.71 -11.49 18.51
N GLN A 162 -15.69 -11.81 17.21
CA GLN A 162 -15.10 -13.04 16.70
C GLN A 162 -13.58 -13.03 16.90
N ILE A 163 -12.91 -11.96 16.46
CA ILE A 163 -11.45 -11.79 16.61
C ILE A 163 -11.08 -11.84 18.11
N ALA A 164 -11.87 -11.21 18.98
CA ALA A 164 -11.67 -11.24 20.42
C ALA A 164 -11.82 -12.65 21.00
N LYS A 165 -12.85 -13.40 20.60
CA LYS A 165 -13.05 -14.78 21.05
C LYS A 165 -11.90 -15.70 20.65
N GLU A 166 -11.35 -15.51 19.45
CA GLU A 166 -10.29 -16.35 18.91
C GLU A 166 -8.89 -16.06 19.51
N HIS A 167 -8.61 -14.79 19.83
CA HIS A 167 -7.23 -14.37 20.17
C HIS A 167 -7.08 -13.59 21.48
N LEU A 168 -8.09 -12.90 21.99
CA LEU A 168 -7.91 -11.99 23.13
C LEU A 168 -7.49 -12.71 24.43
N GLN A 169 -7.96 -13.94 24.63
CA GLN A 169 -7.64 -14.73 25.84
C GLN A 169 -6.29 -15.45 25.75
N THR A 170 -5.81 -15.74 24.53
CA THR A 170 -4.62 -16.58 24.30
C THR A 170 -3.41 -15.74 23.94
N ASP A 171 -3.56 -14.75 23.07
CA ASP A 171 -2.49 -13.91 22.54
C ASP A 171 -3.00 -12.51 22.19
N LEU A 172 -2.81 -11.57 23.13
CA LEU A 172 -3.14 -10.16 22.93
C LEU A 172 -2.41 -9.54 21.73
N LYS A 173 -1.17 -9.97 21.44
CA LYS A 173 -0.40 -9.44 20.31
C LYS A 173 -1.00 -9.87 18.99
N LYS A 174 -1.38 -11.15 18.88
CA LYS A 174 -2.09 -11.68 17.70
C LYS A 174 -3.46 -11.01 17.53
N PHE A 175 -4.21 -10.83 18.62
CA PHE A 175 -5.48 -10.10 18.60
C PHE A 175 -5.31 -8.69 17.99
N LEU A 176 -4.34 -7.93 18.50
CA LEU A 176 -4.08 -6.57 18.02
C LEU A 176 -3.58 -6.55 16.57
N SER A 177 -2.74 -7.50 16.16
CA SER A 177 -2.25 -7.62 14.78
C SER A 177 -3.40 -7.88 13.80
N VAL A 178 -4.26 -8.86 14.09
CA VAL A 178 -5.40 -9.21 13.22
C VAL A 178 -6.38 -8.03 13.13
N LEU A 179 -6.68 -7.38 14.26
CA LEU A 179 -7.55 -6.21 14.28
C LEU A 179 -6.95 -5.03 13.49
N PHE A 180 -5.65 -4.79 13.63
CA PHE A 180 -4.92 -3.76 12.90
C PHE A 180 -5.01 -3.97 11.38
N GLU A 181 -4.85 -5.20 10.90
CA GLU A 181 -4.99 -5.54 9.48
C GLU A 181 -6.40 -5.25 8.95
N HIS A 182 -7.45 -5.57 9.70
CA HIS A 182 -8.84 -5.27 9.31
C HIS A 182 -9.08 -3.76 9.23
N LEU A 183 -8.61 -3.02 10.23
CA LEU A 183 -8.77 -1.57 10.30
C LEU A 183 -7.98 -0.86 9.20
N ASN A 184 -6.73 -1.26 8.93
CA ASN A 184 -5.92 -0.71 7.84
C ASN A 184 -6.54 -0.97 6.47
N ALA A 185 -7.09 -2.18 6.26
CA ALA A 185 -7.77 -2.51 5.02
C ALA A 185 -8.99 -1.63 4.80
N TYR A 186 -9.82 -1.47 5.83
CA TYR A 186 -10.97 -0.58 5.80
C TYR A 186 -10.57 0.88 5.55
N ALA A 187 -9.63 1.41 6.34
CA ALA A 187 -9.17 2.79 6.23
C ALA A 187 -8.54 3.07 4.86
N GLY A 188 -7.74 2.15 4.33
CA GLY A 188 -7.15 2.25 3.00
C GLY A 188 -8.19 2.25 1.87
N ARG A 189 -9.26 1.44 1.97
CA ARG A 189 -10.37 1.46 1.00
C ARG A 189 -11.17 2.76 1.07
N LYS A 190 -11.49 3.22 2.28
CA LYS A 190 -12.15 4.51 2.53
C LYS A 190 -11.33 5.67 1.98
N TYR A 191 -10.02 5.69 2.25
CA TYR A 191 -9.11 6.71 1.74
C TYR A 191 -9.08 6.74 0.22
N GLN A 192 -8.95 5.58 -0.44
CA GLN A 192 -8.99 5.51 -1.90
C GLN A 192 -10.31 6.04 -2.48
N PHE A 193 -11.43 5.76 -1.84
CA PHE A 193 -12.72 6.32 -2.26
C PHE A 193 -12.79 7.85 -2.08
N GLN A 194 -12.24 8.38 -0.98
CA GLN A 194 -12.14 9.84 -0.79
C GLN A 194 -11.26 10.48 -1.87
N GLN A 195 -10.11 9.88 -2.17
CA GLN A 195 -9.21 10.35 -3.24
C GLN A 195 -9.89 10.34 -4.62
N LEU A 196 -10.72 9.33 -4.87
CA LEU A 196 -11.52 9.23 -6.09
C LEU A 196 -12.52 10.39 -6.21
N GLN A 197 -13.18 10.78 -5.11
CA GLN A 197 -14.11 11.91 -5.09
C GLN A 197 -13.42 13.26 -5.26
N SER A 198 -12.19 13.40 -4.78
CA SER A 198 -11.39 14.62 -4.91
C SER A 198 -10.50 14.64 -6.16
N PHE A 199 -10.62 13.66 -7.06
CA PHE A 199 -9.72 13.55 -8.20
C PHE A 199 -9.89 14.74 -9.16
N PRO A 200 -8.80 15.42 -9.55
CA PRO A 200 -8.86 16.67 -10.30
C PRO A 200 -9.35 16.49 -11.75
N GLY A 201 -9.79 17.60 -12.36
CA GLY A 201 -10.02 17.70 -13.81
C GLY A 201 -11.33 17.11 -14.34
N GLY A 202 -12.26 16.69 -13.47
CA GLY A 202 -13.52 16.05 -13.90
C GLY A 202 -13.29 14.75 -14.68
N PHE A 203 -12.09 14.18 -14.54
CA PHE A 203 -11.67 12.92 -15.16
C PHE A 203 -12.56 11.78 -14.68
N VAL A 204 -12.81 11.75 -13.37
CA VAL A 204 -13.69 10.80 -12.68
C VAL A 204 -15.11 11.36 -12.58
N ARG A 205 -16.10 10.49 -12.78
CA ARG A 205 -17.53 10.79 -12.68
C ARG A 205 -18.25 9.70 -11.88
N ASP A 206 -19.37 10.05 -11.25
CA ASP A 206 -20.31 9.11 -10.63
C ASP A 206 -19.65 8.11 -9.65
N ALA A 207 -18.69 8.58 -8.86
CA ALA A 207 -18.01 7.76 -7.86
C ALA A 207 -18.97 7.34 -6.74
N GLN A 208 -19.21 6.04 -6.61
CA GLN A 208 -20.14 5.45 -5.65
C GLN A 208 -19.49 4.27 -4.90
N GLN A 209 -19.80 4.17 -3.61
CA GLN A 209 -19.51 3.00 -2.80
C GLN A 209 -20.73 2.07 -2.77
N GLY A 210 -20.52 0.77 -2.94
CA GLY A 210 -21.59 -0.23 -2.88
C GLY A 210 -21.95 -0.65 -1.45
N ASN A 211 -21.08 -0.41 -0.47
CA ASN A 211 -21.31 -0.76 0.93
C ASN A 211 -20.44 0.05 1.90
N SER A 212 -20.75 -0.02 3.20
CA SER A 212 -20.01 0.69 4.26
C SER A 212 -18.55 0.23 4.43
N LEU A 213 -18.24 -1.02 4.05
CA LEU A 213 -16.88 -1.58 4.08
C LEU A 213 -16.00 -1.15 2.90
N HIS A 214 -16.57 -0.41 1.93
CA HIS A 214 -15.92 0.03 0.70
C HIS A 214 -15.33 -1.15 -0.11
N THR A 215 -15.96 -2.33 -0.05
CA THR A 215 -15.48 -3.52 -0.79
C THR A 215 -15.93 -3.53 -2.24
N VAL A 216 -16.91 -2.70 -2.59
CA VAL A 216 -17.35 -2.49 -3.96
C VAL A 216 -17.32 -1.00 -4.23
N LEU A 217 -16.53 -0.58 -5.22
CA LEU A 217 -16.50 0.81 -5.69
C LEU A 217 -16.87 0.83 -7.17
N THR A 218 -17.72 1.77 -7.57
CA THR A 218 -18.12 1.97 -8.97
C THR A 218 -17.88 3.42 -9.35
N PHE A 219 -17.31 3.67 -10.52
CA PHE A 219 -17.11 5.03 -11.04
C PHE A 219 -16.98 5.03 -12.55
N GLY A 220 -17.33 6.15 -13.18
CA GLY A 220 -16.99 6.47 -14.55
C GLY A 220 -15.67 7.22 -14.62
N TYR A 221 -14.91 7.07 -15.70
CA TYR A 221 -13.74 7.88 -15.98
C TYR A 221 -13.55 8.08 -17.48
N ASN A 222 -13.07 9.27 -17.85
CA ASN A 222 -12.93 9.67 -19.25
C ASN A 222 -11.53 9.32 -19.77
N VAL A 223 -11.44 8.66 -20.91
CA VAL A 223 -10.17 8.30 -21.55
C VAL A 223 -10.19 8.66 -23.03
N ARG A 224 -9.02 8.79 -23.65
CA ARG A 224 -8.92 8.99 -25.11
C ARG A 224 -8.49 7.71 -25.82
N VAL A 225 -9.26 7.31 -26.82
CA VAL A 225 -8.91 6.22 -27.74
C VAL A 225 -8.96 6.78 -29.16
N GLU A 226 -7.86 6.70 -29.90
CA GLU A 226 -7.77 7.22 -31.28
C GLU A 226 -8.23 8.70 -31.42
N LYS A 227 -7.86 9.54 -30.44
CA LYS A 227 -8.24 10.97 -30.32
C LYS A 227 -9.73 11.23 -30.03
N GLN A 228 -10.56 10.20 -29.90
CA GLN A 228 -11.95 10.34 -29.48
C GLN A 228 -12.07 10.12 -27.95
N PRO A 229 -12.85 10.95 -27.23
CA PRO A 229 -13.10 10.77 -25.81
C PRO A 229 -14.13 9.66 -25.57
N PHE A 230 -13.85 8.76 -24.62
CA PHE A 230 -14.73 7.68 -24.17
C PHE A 230 -14.92 7.77 -22.67
N CYS A 231 -16.11 7.43 -22.20
CA CYS A 231 -16.37 7.22 -20.79
C CYS A 231 -16.36 5.71 -20.51
N LEU A 232 -15.42 5.25 -19.70
CA LEU A 232 -15.36 3.88 -19.21
C LEU A 232 -15.97 3.82 -17.82
N ARG A 233 -16.69 2.74 -17.51
CA ARG A 233 -17.21 2.50 -16.16
C ARG A 233 -16.46 1.35 -15.50
N ALA A 234 -15.80 1.62 -14.39
CA ALA A 234 -15.12 0.62 -13.58
C ALA A 234 -15.98 0.20 -12.39
N LYS A 235 -15.95 -1.10 -12.09
CA LYS A 235 -16.44 -1.70 -10.85
C LYS A 235 -15.30 -2.49 -10.22
N LEU A 236 -14.82 -2.01 -9.08
CA LEU A 236 -13.74 -2.61 -8.32
C LEU A 236 -14.29 -3.46 -7.18
N LEU A 237 -13.76 -4.68 -7.04
CA LEU A 237 -14.08 -5.61 -5.98
C LEU A 237 -12.85 -5.86 -5.12
N TYR A 238 -12.95 -5.50 -3.84
CA TYR A 238 -11.91 -5.75 -2.85
C TYR A 238 -12.16 -7.08 -2.16
N GLY A 239 -11.51 -8.12 -2.68
CA GLY A 239 -11.47 -9.43 -2.06
C GLY A 239 -10.57 -9.42 -0.82
N GLY A 240 -11.01 -10.14 0.21
CA GLY A 240 -10.27 -10.26 1.47
C GLY A 240 -10.51 -9.08 2.42
N VAL A 241 -10.89 -9.41 3.66
CA VAL A 241 -11.21 -8.40 4.69
C VAL A 241 -10.01 -7.54 5.08
N THR A 242 -8.78 -8.09 4.96
CA THR A 242 -7.50 -7.46 5.30
C THR A 242 -6.76 -6.83 4.12
N ARG A 243 -7.33 -6.79 2.91
CA ARG A 243 -6.67 -6.19 1.73
C ARG A 243 -7.19 -4.80 1.43
N SER A 244 -6.28 -3.86 1.25
CA SER A 244 -6.61 -2.48 0.84
C SER A 244 -6.70 -2.31 -0.68
N LEU A 245 -6.17 -3.23 -1.49
CA LEU A 245 -6.20 -3.15 -2.97
C LEU A 245 -7.32 -4.04 -3.54
N PRO A 246 -7.89 -3.66 -4.70
CA PRO A 246 -8.94 -4.46 -5.31
C PRO A 246 -8.34 -5.78 -5.82
N THR A 247 -9.11 -6.85 -5.69
CA THR A 247 -8.76 -8.19 -6.21
C THR A 247 -9.22 -8.37 -7.64
N GLU A 248 -10.29 -7.68 -8.03
CA GLU A 248 -10.87 -7.74 -9.36
C GLU A 248 -11.34 -6.35 -9.78
N ALA A 249 -11.14 -6.02 -11.06
CA ALA A 249 -11.57 -4.78 -11.67
C ALA A 249 -12.30 -5.09 -12.98
N VAL A 250 -13.62 -4.91 -12.99
CA VAL A 250 -14.47 -5.10 -14.17
C VAL A 250 -14.73 -3.73 -14.80
N ILE A 251 -14.34 -3.56 -16.05
CA ILE A 251 -14.53 -2.30 -16.78
C ILE A 251 -15.48 -2.55 -17.94
N THR A 252 -16.56 -1.77 -18.01
CA THR A 252 -17.56 -1.86 -19.07
C THR A 252 -17.53 -0.63 -19.96
N CYS A 253 -17.66 -0.85 -21.26
CA CYS A 253 -17.80 0.18 -22.30
C CYS A 253 -18.91 -0.24 -23.27
N GLU A 254 -19.60 0.72 -23.87
CA GLU A 254 -20.57 0.47 -24.94
C GLU A 254 -19.87 0.15 -26.28
N ASP A 255 -18.61 0.57 -26.43
CA ASP A 255 -17.82 0.35 -27.63
C ASP A 255 -16.96 -0.91 -27.51
N ASN A 256 -17.12 -1.80 -28.49
CA ASN A 256 -16.44 -3.10 -28.56
C ASN A 256 -15.23 -3.10 -29.52
N ARG A 257 -14.70 -1.93 -29.91
CA ARG A 257 -13.46 -1.88 -30.70
C ARG A 257 -12.29 -2.58 -30.00
N PRO A 258 -11.40 -3.25 -30.75
CA PRO A 258 -10.27 -3.99 -30.18
C PRO A 258 -9.30 -3.07 -29.42
N SER A 259 -9.09 -1.83 -29.88
CA SER A 259 -8.25 -0.83 -29.21
C SER A 259 -8.79 -0.43 -27.83
N VAL A 260 -10.12 -0.42 -27.66
CA VAL A 260 -10.77 -0.16 -26.37
C VAL A 260 -10.59 -1.36 -25.44
N GLN A 261 -10.73 -2.59 -25.95
CA GLN A 261 -10.58 -3.81 -25.15
C GLN A 261 -9.16 -4.03 -24.63
N GLU A 262 -8.14 -3.65 -25.41
CA GLU A 262 -6.75 -3.66 -24.98
C GLU A 262 -6.53 -2.68 -23.81
N LYS A 263 -7.05 -1.44 -23.92
CA LYS A 263 -7.03 -0.47 -22.82
C LYS A 263 -7.78 -0.96 -21.59
N ILE A 264 -8.96 -1.57 -21.76
CA ILE A 264 -9.73 -2.17 -20.66
C ILE A 264 -8.87 -3.21 -19.91
N SER A 265 -8.20 -4.10 -20.64
CA SER A 265 -7.36 -5.14 -20.04
C SER A 265 -6.17 -4.53 -19.29
N SER A 266 -5.52 -3.53 -19.87
CA SER A 266 -4.43 -2.77 -19.23
C SER A 266 -4.90 -2.09 -17.94
N HIS A 267 -5.99 -1.31 -18.00
CA HIS A 267 -6.52 -0.58 -16.86
C HIS A 267 -7.00 -1.52 -15.74
N SER A 268 -7.61 -2.67 -16.08
CA SER A 268 -8.03 -3.68 -15.10
C SER A 268 -6.83 -4.18 -14.29
N SER A 269 -5.72 -4.51 -14.97
CA SER A 269 -4.49 -4.92 -14.29
C SER A 269 -3.90 -3.81 -13.42
N LEU A 270 -3.94 -2.57 -13.90
CA LEU A 270 -3.40 -1.41 -13.21
C LEU A 270 -4.15 -1.13 -11.90
N PHE A 271 -5.50 -1.19 -11.92
CA PHE A 271 -6.31 -1.02 -10.72
C PHE A 271 -6.06 -2.10 -9.66
N CYS A 272 -5.81 -3.35 -10.08
CA CYS A 272 -5.51 -4.45 -9.16
C CYS A 272 -4.10 -4.39 -8.55
N GLN A 273 -3.16 -3.74 -9.23
CA GLN A 273 -1.76 -3.68 -8.81
C GLN A 273 -1.41 -2.41 -8.03
N ASN A 274 -2.12 -1.31 -8.28
CA ASN A 274 -1.81 -0.01 -7.71
C ASN A 274 -3.00 0.56 -6.92
N PRO A 275 -2.73 1.42 -5.92
CA PRO A 275 -3.74 2.24 -5.29
C PRO A 275 -4.52 3.06 -6.31
N LEU A 276 -5.81 3.25 -6.07
CA LEU A 276 -6.74 3.79 -7.06
C LEU A 276 -6.31 5.14 -7.67
N HIS A 277 -5.85 6.08 -6.83
CA HIS A 277 -5.44 7.40 -7.32
C HIS A 277 -4.18 7.33 -8.19
N ARG A 278 -3.22 6.46 -7.84
CA ARG A 278 -2.01 6.21 -8.66
C ARG A 278 -2.36 5.60 -10.01
N ALA A 279 -3.28 4.63 -10.02
CA ALA A 279 -3.76 4.04 -11.25
C ALA A 279 -4.42 5.10 -12.16
N LEU A 280 -5.24 5.98 -11.60
CA LEU A 280 -5.88 7.06 -12.35
C LEU A 280 -4.87 8.11 -12.85
N GLU A 281 -3.87 8.48 -12.04
CA GLU A 281 -2.76 9.36 -12.45
C GLU A 281 -1.97 8.79 -13.63
N CYS A 282 -1.68 7.48 -13.61
CA CYS A 282 -1.04 6.79 -14.73
C CYS A 282 -1.93 6.84 -15.99
N ILE A 283 -3.22 6.54 -15.88
CA ILE A 283 -4.14 6.58 -17.03
C ILE A 283 -4.27 8.01 -17.59
N SER A 284 -4.39 9.01 -16.71
CA SER A 284 -4.51 10.41 -17.16
C SER A 284 -3.25 10.92 -17.83
N SER A 285 -2.06 10.52 -17.33
CA SER A 285 -0.78 10.93 -17.91
C SER A 285 -0.48 10.23 -19.24
N GLU A 286 -0.87 8.96 -19.40
CA GLU A 286 -0.82 8.27 -20.71
C GLU A 286 -1.61 9.04 -21.78
N ASP A 287 -2.79 9.55 -21.44
CA ASP A 287 -3.61 10.35 -22.35
C ASP A 287 -2.98 11.73 -22.67
N GLU A 288 -2.18 12.30 -21.77
CA GLU A 288 -1.44 13.55 -22.02
C GLU A 288 -0.25 13.35 -22.95
N THR A 289 0.52 12.27 -22.77
CA THR A 289 1.70 11.98 -23.61
C THR A 289 1.36 11.75 -25.10
N LEU A 290 0.16 11.21 -25.37
CA LEU A 290 -0.36 11.08 -26.74
C LEU A 290 -0.67 12.42 -27.39
N ASN A 291 -1.05 13.44 -26.62
CA ASN A 291 -1.30 14.79 -27.13
C ASN A 291 0.01 15.50 -27.53
N HIS A 292 1.08 15.34 -26.75
CA HIS A 292 2.37 15.95 -27.05
C HIS A 292 3.08 15.30 -28.24
N SER A 293 2.97 13.97 -28.38
CA SER A 293 3.56 13.24 -29.51
C SER A 293 2.93 13.66 -30.85
N SER A 294 1.60 13.88 -30.86
CA SER A 294 0.86 14.36 -32.03
C SER A 294 1.22 15.81 -32.42
N ALA A 295 1.50 16.66 -31.43
CA ALA A 295 1.88 18.05 -31.66
C ALA A 295 3.32 18.18 -32.20
N SER A 296 4.23 17.27 -31.82
CA SER A 296 5.62 17.29 -32.29
C SER A 296 5.76 16.90 -33.78
N LEU A 297 4.87 16.05 -34.30
CA LEU A 297 4.96 15.58 -35.69
C LEU A 297 4.41 16.58 -36.72
N LEU A 298 3.61 17.57 -36.30
CA LEU A 298 3.07 18.60 -37.20
C LEU A 298 3.96 19.84 -37.33
N GLY A 299 5.08 19.91 -36.61
CA GLY A 299 6.00 21.06 -36.62
C GLY A 299 7.20 20.95 -37.55
N THR A 300 7.35 19.86 -38.31
CA THR A 300 8.61 19.53 -39.00
C THR A 300 8.42 19.38 -40.52
N HIS A 301 7.92 20.42 -41.21
CA HIS A 301 8.05 20.58 -42.67
C HIS A 301 7.62 21.99 -43.11
N MET A 302 8.46 22.99 -42.88
CA MET A 302 8.48 24.26 -43.62
C MET A 302 9.88 24.88 -43.49
N PHE A 303 10.82 24.43 -44.31
CA PHE A 303 11.93 25.18 -44.89
C PHE A 303 12.47 24.39 -46.09
#